data_AF-A0A524QH50-F1
#
_entry.id   AF-A0A524QH50-F1
#
_cell.length_a   1.000
_cell.length_b   1.000
_cell.length_c   1.000
_cell.angle_alpha   90.00
_cell.angle_beta   90.00
_cell.angle_gamma   90.00
#
_symmetry.space_group_name_H-M   'P 1'
#
loop_
_entity.id
_entity.type
_entity.pdbx_description
1 polymer ?
#
loop_
_entity_poly.entity_id
_entity_poly.type
_entity_poly.pdbx_seq_one_letter_code
_entity_poly.pdbx_strand_id
1 'polypeptide(L)'
;MKIFITADIEGITGATNWGETDQKNEYFAELRAQMTAEVSAACEGALAAGATEIWVKDAHGWACNLISSKLPREVQLVRGWSGHPFAMMQELDKTFDAALVIGYHSHAGSSGSPLAHTMTGNMTYFKINGQYASEFMVSAYTAGLVDVPVVFLSGDVELCQDAQRFIPGLSTMPVQRGAGSSTTSIHPHLAVERIRSGVETALKADVSKCRVSMPEHFSVELRYRKHA
;
A
#
# COMPACT_ATOMS: atom_id res chain seq x y z
N MET A 1 14.41 -13.01 8.69
CA MET A 1 14.06 -11.97 7.69
C MET A 1 13.18 -10.93 8.39
N LYS A 2 13.50 -9.64 8.25
CA LYS A 2 12.79 -8.51 8.83
C LYS A 2 11.98 -7.79 7.75
N ILE A 3 10.66 -7.76 7.90
CA ILE A 3 9.72 -7.29 6.87
C ILE A 3 8.99 -6.04 7.33
N PHE A 4 8.92 -5.06 6.44
CA PHE A 4 8.09 -3.87 6.63
C PHE A 4 6.82 -3.99 5.79
N ILE A 5 5.68 -3.64 6.36
CA ILE A 5 4.39 -3.60 5.65
C ILE A 5 3.81 -2.20 5.85
N THR A 6 3.51 -1.51 4.77
CA THR A 6 2.67 -0.30 4.82
C THR A 6 1.28 -0.65 4.32
N ALA A 7 0.26 -0.21 5.04
CA ALA A 7 -1.12 -0.59 4.78
C ALA A 7 -2.02 0.63 4.65
N ASP A 8 -2.76 0.68 3.57
CA ASP A 8 -3.77 1.70 3.25
C ASP A 8 -5.13 1.03 3.02
N ILE A 9 -6.23 1.79 2.95
CA ILE A 9 -7.59 1.22 2.96
C ILE A 9 -8.34 1.34 1.63
N GLU A 10 -8.07 2.36 0.81
CA GLU A 10 -8.80 2.67 -0.43
C GLU A 10 -8.66 1.59 -1.50
N GLY A 11 -7.60 0.78 -1.44
CA GLY A 11 -7.34 -0.34 -2.33
C GLY A 11 -7.67 -1.71 -1.75
N ILE A 12 -8.25 -1.78 -0.56
CA ILE A 12 -8.71 -3.03 0.07
C ILE A 12 -9.93 -3.58 -0.67
N THR A 13 -10.08 -4.90 -0.68
CA THR A 13 -11.19 -5.57 -1.38
C THR A 13 -12.54 -5.06 -0.88
N GLY A 14 -13.30 -4.42 -1.78
CA GLY A 14 -14.65 -3.93 -1.51
C GLY A 14 -14.72 -2.43 -1.24
N ALA A 15 -13.58 -1.76 -1.07
CA ALA A 15 -13.51 -0.30 -0.92
C ALA A 15 -14.01 0.39 -2.19
N THR A 16 -15.08 1.19 -2.06
CA THR A 16 -15.75 1.82 -3.20
C THR A 16 -16.05 3.30 -2.93
N ASN A 17 -16.46 3.61 -1.71
CA ASN A 17 -16.92 4.95 -1.33
C ASN A 17 -16.10 5.54 -0.17
N TRP A 18 -15.89 6.85 -0.19
CA TRP A 18 -15.16 7.57 0.87
C TRP A 18 -15.74 7.36 2.27
N GLY A 19 -17.06 7.11 2.39
CA GLY A 19 -17.66 6.77 3.68
C GLY A 19 -17.13 5.46 4.27
N GLU A 20 -16.78 4.48 3.44
CA GLU A 20 -16.28 3.19 3.90
C GLU A 20 -14.83 3.31 4.40
N THR A 21 -14.11 4.35 3.99
CA THR A 21 -12.74 4.63 4.42
C THR A 21 -12.65 5.68 5.54
N ASP A 22 -13.74 6.36 5.89
CA ASP A 22 -13.75 7.35 6.98
C ASP A 22 -14.11 6.71 8.33
N GLN A 23 -13.16 6.72 9.28
CA GLN A 23 -13.37 6.21 10.65
C GLN A 23 -14.58 6.78 11.40
N LYS A 24 -15.14 7.91 10.96
CA LYS A 24 -16.33 8.55 11.54
C LYS A 24 -17.65 8.03 10.99
N ASN A 25 -17.60 7.22 9.94
CA ASN A 25 -18.77 6.70 9.25
C ASN A 25 -19.18 5.32 9.80
N GLU A 26 -20.47 4.98 9.70
CA GLU A 26 -21.00 3.69 10.14
C GLU A 26 -20.52 2.51 9.29
N TYR A 27 -20.23 2.73 8.00
CA TYR A 27 -19.78 1.68 7.07
C TYR A 27 -18.31 1.28 7.25
N PHE A 28 -17.53 2.09 7.97
CA PHE A 28 -16.09 1.87 8.16
C PHE A 28 -15.74 0.56 8.87
N ALA A 29 -16.59 0.10 9.78
CA ALA A 29 -16.28 -1.06 10.61
C ALA A 29 -16.06 -2.35 9.79
N GLU A 30 -16.83 -2.52 8.71
CA GLU A 30 -16.71 -3.67 7.81
C GLU A 30 -15.40 -3.61 7.02
N LEU A 31 -15.12 -2.48 6.36
CA LEU A 31 -13.91 -2.32 5.56
C LEU A 31 -12.64 -2.35 6.42
N ARG A 32 -12.68 -1.80 7.64
CA ARG A 32 -11.62 -1.93 8.65
C ARG A 32 -11.31 -3.39 9.00
N ALA A 33 -12.35 -4.21 9.15
CA ALA A 33 -12.17 -5.63 9.43
C ALA A 33 -11.52 -6.34 8.24
N GLN A 34 -11.92 -6.01 7.01
CA GLN A 34 -11.33 -6.55 5.80
C GLN A 34 -9.87 -6.09 5.62
N MET A 35 -9.57 -4.80 5.82
CA MET A 35 -8.21 -4.26 5.81
C MET A 35 -7.32 -5.03 6.79
N THR A 36 -7.82 -5.26 8.01
CA THR A 36 -7.07 -6.03 9.01
C THR A 36 -6.85 -7.48 8.57
N ALA A 37 -7.84 -8.11 7.93
CA ALA A 37 -7.72 -9.48 7.44
C ALA A 37 -6.68 -9.60 6.30
N GLU A 38 -6.66 -8.65 5.37
CA GLU A 38 -5.68 -8.62 4.28
C GLU A 38 -4.25 -8.36 4.79
N VAL A 39 -4.09 -7.43 5.73
CA VAL A 39 -2.79 -7.19 6.39
C VAL A 39 -2.34 -8.40 7.21
N SER A 40 -3.25 -9.07 7.93
CA SER A 40 -2.93 -10.32 8.64
C SER A 40 -2.47 -11.40 7.66
N ALA A 41 -3.16 -11.56 6.52
CA ALA A 41 -2.75 -12.50 5.48
C ALA A 41 -1.35 -12.18 4.93
N ALA A 42 -1.01 -10.91 4.71
CA ALA A 42 0.32 -10.52 4.30
C ALA A 42 1.38 -10.88 5.36
N CYS A 43 1.08 -10.65 6.64
CA CYS A 43 1.94 -11.05 7.74
C CYS A 43 2.14 -12.57 7.78
N GLU A 44 1.06 -13.35 7.67
CA GLU A 44 1.10 -14.81 7.65
C GLU A 44 1.90 -15.35 6.46
N GLY A 45 1.75 -14.75 5.28
CA GLY A 45 2.56 -15.08 4.10
C GLY A 45 4.05 -14.80 4.33
N ALA A 46 4.38 -13.68 4.98
CA ALA A 46 5.75 -13.35 5.33
C ALA A 46 6.34 -14.34 6.36
N LEU A 47 5.57 -14.72 7.39
CA LEU A 47 5.97 -15.75 8.35
C LEU A 47 6.21 -17.11 7.66
N ALA A 48 5.34 -17.50 6.73
CA ALA A 48 5.50 -18.73 5.94
C ALA A 48 6.74 -18.69 5.01
N ALA A 49 7.22 -17.50 4.64
CA ALA A 49 8.47 -17.28 3.94
C ALA A 49 9.71 -17.23 4.86
N GLY A 50 9.55 -17.34 6.17
CA GLY A 50 10.64 -17.32 7.15
C GLY A 50 10.95 -15.94 7.73
N ALA A 51 10.01 -14.99 7.64
CA ALA A 51 10.09 -13.75 8.43
C ALA A 51 10.08 -14.06 9.92
N THR A 52 10.91 -13.36 10.67
CA THR A 52 11.06 -13.49 12.13
C THR A 52 10.70 -12.21 12.86
N GLU A 53 10.62 -11.10 12.13
CA GLU A 53 10.27 -9.77 12.63
C GLU A 53 9.44 -9.06 11.56
N ILE A 54 8.27 -8.56 11.93
CA ILE A 54 7.35 -7.89 11.01
C ILE A 54 6.92 -6.57 11.63
N TRP A 55 7.12 -5.47 10.91
CA TRP A 55 6.61 -4.17 11.29
C TRP A 55 5.50 -3.77 10.33
N VAL A 56 4.38 -3.29 10.87
CA VAL A 56 3.24 -2.84 10.09
C VAL A 56 3.00 -1.36 10.38
N LYS A 57 3.09 -0.51 9.36
CA LYS A 57 2.64 0.87 9.41
C LYS A 57 1.21 0.96 8.89
N ASP A 58 0.31 1.35 9.79
CA ASP A 58 -1.02 1.79 9.41
C ASP A 58 -0.90 3.19 8.77
N ALA A 59 -1.22 3.32 7.48
CA ALA A 59 -0.89 4.50 6.69
C ALA A 59 -2.12 5.28 6.20
N HIS A 60 -3.33 4.90 6.64
CA HIS A 60 -4.56 5.55 6.21
C HIS A 60 -5.07 6.61 7.19
N GLY A 61 -5.50 7.78 6.70
CA GLY A 61 -6.25 8.76 7.51
C GLY A 61 -5.52 9.18 8.79
N TRP A 62 -5.98 8.72 9.96
CA TRP A 62 -5.32 8.99 11.26
C TRP A 62 -4.24 7.95 11.64
N ALA A 63 -3.92 7.03 10.73
CA ALA A 63 -2.98 5.93 10.91
C ALA A 63 -3.32 5.04 12.13
N CYS A 64 -4.61 4.82 12.40
CA CYS A 64 -5.09 4.15 13.62
C CYS A 64 -6.24 3.14 13.38
N ASN A 65 -6.29 2.55 12.20
CA ASN A 65 -7.38 1.76 11.66
C ASN A 65 -7.26 0.27 12.01
N LEU A 66 -6.09 -0.35 11.91
CA LEU A 66 -5.92 -1.79 12.07
C LEU A 66 -6.36 -2.30 13.46
N ILE A 67 -7.03 -3.45 13.49
CA ILE A 67 -7.45 -4.11 14.74
C ILE A 67 -6.27 -4.93 15.26
N SER A 68 -5.42 -4.29 16.07
CA SER A 68 -4.18 -4.89 16.61
C SER A 68 -4.33 -6.31 17.17
N SER A 69 -5.41 -6.60 17.90
CA SER A 69 -5.67 -7.92 18.50
C SER A 69 -5.96 -9.05 17.50
N LYS A 70 -6.13 -8.72 16.21
CA LYS A 70 -6.35 -9.68 15.12
C LYS A 70 -5.11 -9.89 14.25
N LEU A 71 -4.02 -9.16 14.50
CA LEU A 71 -2.76 -9.36 13.79
C LEU A 71 -1.94 -10.49 14.45
N PRO A 72 -1.03 -11.15 13.71
CA PRO A 72 -0.11 -12.12 14.30
C PRO A 72 0.70 -11.51 15.45
N ARG A 73 0.99 -12.32 16.47
CA ARG A 73 1.70 -11.87 17.68
C ARG A 73 3.13 -11.38 17.42
N GLU A 74 3.70 -11.75 16.29
CA GLU A 74 5.03 -11.36 15.81
C GLU A 74 5.07 -9.92 15.26
N VAL A 75 3.92 -9.27 15.07
CA VAL A 75 3.81 -7.93 14.49
C VAL A 75 4.12 -6.84 15.51
N GLN A 76 4.98 -5.91 15.11
CA GLN A 76 5.12 -4.58 15.71
C GLN A 76 4.29 -3.57 14.92
N LEU A 77 3.25 -3.00 15.54
CA LEU A 77 2.31 -2.11 14.86
C LEU A 77 2.65 -0.63 15.11
N VAL A 78 2.97 0.10 14.04
CA VAL A 78 3.24 1.54 14.04
C VAL A 78 1.94 2.28 13.73
N ARG A 79 1.47 3.11 14.68
CA ARG A 79 0.21 3.85 14.61
C ARG A 79 0.42 5.35 14.76
N GLY A 80 -0.48 6.13 14.20
CA GLY A 80 -0.43 7.58 14.20
C GLY A 80 0.60 8.15 13.22
N TRP A 81 0.67 9.48 13.21
CA TRP A 81 1.64 10.24 12.43
C TRP A 81 2.61 10.96 13.37
N SER A 82 3.89 10.60 13.32
CA SER A 82 4.94 11.27 14.09
C SER A 82 5.38 12.61 13.49
N GLY A 83 5.01 12.89 12.22
CA GLY A 83 5.60 13.96 11.42
C GLY A 83 6.92 13.60 10.75
N HIS A 84 7.37 12.33 10.85
CA HIS A 84 8.57 11.85 10.17
C HIS A 84 8.47 12.02 8.64
N PRO A 85 9.56 12.43 7.94
CA PRO A 85 9.54 12.66 6.49
C PRO A 85 9.11 11.46 5.65
N PHE A 86 9.35 10.24 6.13
CA PHE A 86 8.91 9.02 5.43
C PHE A 86 7.41 8.76 5.50
N ALA A 87 6.66 9.49 6.35
CA ALA A 87 5.20 9.40 6.46
C ALA A 87 4.67 7.95 6.45
N MET A 88 4.10 7.48 5.34
CA MET A 88 3.54 6.14 5.15
C MET A 88 4.57 5.00 5.29
N MET A 89 5.86 5.34 5.28
CA MET A 89 7.00 4.44 5.45
C MET A 89 7.79 4.76 6.73
N GLN A 90 7.20 5.46 7.70
CA GLN A 90 7.85 5.69 9.00
C GLN A 90 8.31 4.37 9.64
N GLU A 91 9.48 4.40 10.29
CA GLU A 91 10.20 3.26 10.88
C GLU A 91 10.90 2.34 9.88
N LEU A 92 10.73 2.54 8.58
CA LEU A 92 11.54 1.84 7.59
C LEU A 92 12.99 2.36 7.63
N ASP A 93 13.93 1.43 7.72
CA ASP A 93 15.35 1.70 7.58
C ASP A 93 16.05 0.57 6.79
N LYS A 94 17.37 0.69 6.61
CA LYS A 94 18.19 -0.28 5.87
C LYS A 94 18.33 -1.66 6.52
N THR A 95 17.78 -1.87 7.73
CA THR A 95 17.83 -3.17 8.43
C THR A 95 16.73 -4.11 7.98
N PHE A 96 15.73 -3.60 7.25
CA PHE A 96 14.68 -4.40 6.66
C PHE A 96 15.15 -5.12 5.39
N ASP A 97 14.76 -6.37 5.23
CA ASP A 97 15.11 -7.18 4.07
C ASP A 97 14.21 -6.89 2.86
N ALA A 98 12.94 -6.53 3.11
CA ALA A 98 11.96 -6.17 2.09
C ALA A 98 10.78 -5.40 2.67
N ALA A 99 10.09 -4.66 1.80
CA ALA A 99 8.83 -3.99 2.08
C ALA A 99 7.66 -4.57 1.27
N LEU A 100 6.47 -4.58 1.87
CA LEU A 100 5.20 -4.97 1.27
C LEU A 100 4.22 -3.78 1.35
N VAL A 101 3.39 -3.62 0.33
CA VAL A 101 2.42 -2.53 0.24
C VAL A 101 1.02 -3.13 0.09
N ILE A 102 0.12 -2.87 1.03
CA ILE A 102 -1.19 -3.54 1.10
C ILE A 102 -2.30 -2.52 1.03
N GLY A 103 -3.26 -2.74 0.12
CA GLY A 103 -4.48 -1.93 0.04
C GLY A 103 -4.29 -0.53 -0.54
N TYR A 104 -3.28 -0.34 -1.40
CA TYR A 104 -3.01 0.95 -2.03
C TYR A 104 -3.87 1.17 -3.28
N HIS A 105 -3.99 2.42 -3.70
CA HIS A 105 -4.82 2.82 -4.83
C HIS A 105 -4.09 3.65 -5.90
N SER A 106 -4.72 3.77 -7.06
CA SER A 106 -4.28 4.58 -8.19
C SER A 106 -4.13 6.06 -7.84
N HIS A 107 -3.23 6.72 -8.56
CA HIS A 107 -2.82 8.10 -8.31
C HIS A 107 -3.96 9.13 -8.47
N ALA A 108 -3.78 10.34 -7.92
CA ALA A 108 -4.72 11.44 -8.10
C ALA A 108 -5.07 11.68 -9.57
N GLY A 109 -6.38 11.72 -9.86
CA GLY A 109 -6.91 11.96 -11.20
C GLY A 109 -6.98 10.73 -12.12
N SER A 110 -6.55 9.55 -11.64
CA SER A 110 -6.74 8.28 -12.34
C SER A 110 -8.21 7.85 -12.38
N SER A 111 -8.57 7.05 -13.39
CA SER A 111 -9.87 6.38 -13.50
C SER A 111 -9.90 4.97 -12.89
N GLY A 112 -8.76 4.48 -12.38
CA GLY A 112 -8.58 3.11 -11.92
C GLY A 112 -9.30 2.79 -10.60
N SER A 113 -9.56 3.83 -9.79
CA SER A 113 -10.30 3.73 -8.53
C SER A 113 -11.20 4.95 -8.32
N PRO A 114 -12.45 4.78 -7.82
CA PRO A 114 -13.27 5.92 -7.40
C PRO A 114 -12.69 6.71 -6.21
N LEU A 115 -11.71 6.12 -5.51
CA LEU A 115 -11.01 6.70 -4.37
C LEU A 115 -9.60 7.23 -4.74
N ALA A 116 -9.31 7.34 -6.04
CA ALA A 116 -8.00 7.75 -6.53
C ALA A 116 -7.59 9.17 -6.06
N HIS A 117 -6.48 9.22 -5.33
CA HIS A 117 -5.85 10.45 -4.82
C HIS A 117 -4.33 10.25 -4.65
N THR A 118 -3.62 11.27 -4.17
CA THR A 118 -2.20 11.16 -3.80
C THR A 118 -1.93 12.09 -2.63
N MET A 119 -1.56 11.54 -1.47
CA MET A 119 -1.38 12.14 -0.14
C MET A 119 -2.63 12.78 0.45
N THR A 120 -3.38 13.54 -0.36
CA THR A 120 -4.62 14.22 0.04
C THR A 120 -5.61 14.24 -1.12
N GLY A 121 -6.91 14.34 -0.81
CA GLY A 121 -7.97 14.51 -1.80
C GLY A 121 -8.01 15.88 -2.51
N ASN A 122 -7.11 16.81 -2.16
CA ASN A 122 -7.11 18.19 -2.68
C ASN A 122 -6.35 18.35 -3.99
N MET A 123 -5.64 17.31 -4.43
CA MET A 123 -4.83 17.35 -5.64
C MET A 123 -5.60 16.81 -6.84
N THR A 124 -5.35 17.43 -7.99
CA THR A 124 -5.77 16.93 -9.31
C THR A 124 -4.70 16.04 -9.91
N TYR A 125 -3.42 16.32 -9.64
CA TYR A 125 -2.33 15.39 -9.91
C TYR A 125 -1.12 15.67 -9.00
N PHE A 126 -0.34 14.61 -8.77
CA PHE A 126 1.03 14.62 -8.28
C PHE A 126 1.90 14.04 -9.39
N LYS A 127 3.00 14.69 -9.77
CA LYS A 127 4.02 14.06 -10.63
C LYS A 127 5.39 14.06 -10.00
N ILE A 128 6.13 12.97 -10.22
CA ILE A 128 7.56 12.85 -9.95
C ILE A 128 8.25 12.57 -11.28
N ASN A 129 9.22 13.42 -11.66
CA ASN A 129 9.99 13.29 -12.90
C ASN A 129 9.08 13.13 -14.14
N GLY A 130 7.99 13.88 -14.18
CA GLY A 130 7.02 13.89 -15.29
C GLY A 130 5.99 12.75 -15.27
N GLN A 131 6.14 11.75 -14.39
CA GLN A 131 5.19 10.64 -14.25
C GLN A 131 4.17 10.91 -13.16
N TYR A 132 2.90 10.54 -13.38
CA TYR A 132 1.89 10.62 -12.32
C TYR A 132 2.26 9.67 -11.18
N ALA A 133 2.35 10.23 -9.98
CA ALA A 133 2.79 9.50 -8.80
C ALA A 133 1.59 9.08 -7.95
N SER A 134 1.44 7.78 -7.77
CA SER A 134 0.64 7.21 -6.68
C SER A 134 1.41 7.29 -5.37
N GLU A 135 0.72 7.06 -4.27
CA GLU A 135 1.35 6.92 -2.95
C GLU A 135 2.28 5.71 -2.91
N PHE A 136 2.01 4.68 -3.71
CA PHE A 136 2.93 3.56 -3.92
C PHE A 136 4.26 4.04 -4.51
N MET A 137 4.25 4.90 -5.54
CA MET A 137 5.49 5.42 -6.12
C MET A 137 6.30 6.23 -5.10
N VAL A 138 5.63 7.06 -4.29
CA VAL A 138 6.26 7.82 -3.20
C VAL A 138 6.87 6.87 -2.16
N SER A 139 6.11 5.86 -1.74
CA SER A 139 6.53 4.84 -0.76
C SER A 139 7.69 3.98 -1.28
N ALA A 140 7.66 3.62 -2.56
CA ALA A 140 8.72 2.87 -3.22
C ALA A 140 10.01 3.68 -3.33
N TYR A 141 9.96 4.95 -3.75
CA TYR A 141 11.14 5.80 -3.71
C TYR A 141 11.67 5.98 -2.28
N THR A 142 10.79 6.08 -1.28
CA THR A 142 11.18 6.15 0.12
C THR A 142 11.92 4.88 0.58
N ALA A 143 11.45 3.70 0.17
CA ALA A 143 12.16 2.44 0.42
C ALA A 143 13.52 2.38 -0.29
N GLY A 144 13.60 2.88 -1.53
CA GLY A 144 14.84 2.98 -2.29
C GLY A 144 15.89 3.91 -1.64
N LEU A 145 15.47 4.97 -0.94
CA LEU A 145 16.39 5.85 -0.19
C LEU A 145 17.16 5.12 0.92
N VAL A 146 16.58 4.04 1.46
CA VAL A 146 17.21 3.19 2.48
C VAL A 146 17.60 1.80 1.94
N ASP A 147 17.62 1.65 0.62
CA ASP A 147 18.05 0.45 -0.10
C ASP A 147 17.23 -0.83 0.20
N VAL A 148 15.94 -0.66 0.53
CA VAL A 148 15.01 -1.77 0.79
C VAL A 148 14.16 -2.05 -0.46
N PRO A 149 14.13 -3.28 -0.99
CA PRO A 149 13.28 -3.63 -2.12
C PRO A 149 11.80 -3.71 -1.74
N VAL A 150 10.91 -3.29 -2.64
CA VAL A 150 9.46 -3.43 -2.48
C VAL A 150 8.99 -4.62 -3.30
N VAL A 151 8.62 -5.72 -2.65
CA VAL A 151 8.49 -7.03 -3.33
C VAL A 151 7.05 -7.43 -3.63
N PHE A 152 6.08 -6.82 -2.93
CA PHE A 152 4.67 -7.13 -3.09
C PHE A 152 3.80 -5.89 -2.99
N LEU A 153 2.75 -5.83 -3.81
CA LEU A 153 1.71 -4.81 -3.78
C LEU A 153 0.31 -5.41 -3.96
N SER A 154 -0.65 -5.06 -3.10
CA SER A 154 -2.08 -5.26 -3.37
C SER A 154 -2.82 -3.93 -3.51
N GLY A 155 -3.84 -3.91 -4.37
CA GLY A 155 -4.59 -2.69 -4.69
C GLY A 155 -5.54 -2.85 -5.88
N ASP A 156 -5.86 -1.76 -6.54
CA ASP A 156 -6.64 -1.80 -7.78
C ASP A 156 -5.81 -2.25 -9.01
N VAL A 157 -6.51 -2.65 -10.08
CA VAL A 157 -5.90 -3.16 -11.32
C VAL A 157 -4.95 -2.15 -11.98
N GLU A 158 -5.32 -0.88 -12.07
CA GLU A 158 -4.52 0.13 -12.77
C GLU A 158 -3.23 0.40 -11.97
N LEU A 159 -3.34 0.56 -10.64
CA LEU A 159 -2.18 0.67 -9.77
C LEU A 159 -1.22 -0.52 -9.94
N CYS A 160 -1.74 -1.75 -9.91
CA CYS A 160 -0.91 -2.95 -10.04
C CYS A 160 -0.15 -2.98 -11.37
N GLN A 161 -0.77 -2.56 -12.46
CA GLN A 161 -0.14 -2.48 -13.77
C GLN A 161 0.94 -1.40 -13.82
N ASP A 162 0.65 -0.23 -13.24
CA ASP A 162 1.58 0.90 -13.17
C ASP A 162 2.81 0.55 -12.34
N ALA A 163 2.59 -0.10 -11.20
CA ALA A 163 3.62 -0.53 -10.28
C ALA A 163 4.57 -1.57 -10.90
N GLN A 164 4.08 -2.49 -11.73
CA GLN A 164 4.94 -3.43 -12.47
C GLN A 164 5.76 -2.77 -13.57
N ARG A 165 5.25 -1.70 -14.19
CA ARG A 165 6.06 -0.90 -15.14
C ARG A 165 7.15 -0.12 -14.40
N PHE A 166 6.86 0.32 -13.18
CA PHE A 166 7.78 1.05 -12.33
C PHE A 166 8.86 0.14 -11.71
N ILE A 167 8.49 -1.05 -11.21
CA ILE A 167 9.38 -2.06 -10.65
C ILE A 167 9.08 -3.40 -11.36
N PRO A 168 9.82 -3.77 -12.42
CA PRO A 168 9.53 -4.98 -13.21
C PRO A 168 9.53 -6.30 -12.44
N GLY A 169 10.28 -6.40 -11.34
CA GLY A 169 10.33 -7.59 -10.48
C GLY A 169 9.18 -7.69 -9.48
N LEU A 170 8.36 -6.65 -9.32
CA LEU A 170 7.31 -6.56 -8.30
C LEU A 170 6.20 -7.59 -8.54
N SER A 171 5.88 -8.35 -7.49
CA SER A 171 4.67 -9.16 -7.47
C SER A 171 3.47 -8.29 -7.11
N THR A 172 2.39 -8.37 -7.89
CA THR A 172 1.18 -7.58 -7.64
C THR A 172 -0.05 -8.47 -7.52
N MET A 173 -1.00 -8.05 -6.68
CA MET A 173 -2.26 -8.73 -6.47
C MET A 173 -3.43 -7.73 -6.59
N PRO A 174 -4.00 -7.56 -7.78
CA PRO A 174 -5.15 -6.70 -7.97
C PRO A 174 -6.39 -7.33 -7.34
N VAL A 175 -7.03 -6.61 -6.42
CA VAL A 175 -8.24 -7.08 -5.72
C VAL A 175 -9.52 -6.48 -6.25
N GLN A 176 -9.42 -5.35 -6.95
CA GLN A 176 -10.57 -4.66 -7.52
C GLN A 176 -10.24 -3.85 -8.76
N ARG A 177 -11.27 -3.52 -9.54
CA ARG A 177 -11.20 -2.62 -10.69
C ARG A 177 -12.25 -1.52 -10.57
N GLY A 178 -11.86 -0.27 -10.73
CA GLY A 178 -12.77 0.87 -10.80
C GLY A 178 -13.38 1.07 -12.19
N ALA A 179 -14.59 1.62 -12.22
CA ALA A 179 -15.27 2.15 -13.40
C ALA A 179 -16.18 3.32 -12.98
N GLY A 180 -15.72 4.56 -13.24
CA GLY A 180 -16.39 5.75 -12.75
C GLY A 180 -16.45 5.74 -11.22
N SER A 181 -17.64 5.87 -10.65
CA SER A 181 -17.87 5.84 -9.20
C SER A 181 -18.12 4.44 -8.62
N SER A 182 -17.92 3.38 -9.42
CA SER A 182 -18.19 1.99 -9.02
C SER A 182 -16.92 1.14 -9.04
N THR A 183 -16.97 0.00 -8.35
CA THR A 183 -15.91 -1.01 -8.36
C THR A 183 -16.49 -2.39 -8.70
N THR A 184 -15.63 -3.28 -9.19
CA THR A 184 -15.86 -4.71 -9.21
C THR A 184 -14.71 -5.38 -8.48
N SER A 185 -15.01 -6.04 -7.37
CA SER A 185 -14.02 -6.64 -6.47
C SER A 185 -14.13 -8.15 -6.44
N ILE A 186 -13.01 -8.83 -6.17
CA ILE A 186 -13.03 -10.27 -5.90
C ILE A 186 -13.68 -10.55 -4.55
N HIS A 187 -13.96 -11.82 -4.26
CA HIS A 187 -14.50 -12.19 -2.95
C HIS A 187 -13.47 -11.87 -1.84
N PRO A 188 -13.88 -11.27 -0.69
CA PRO A 188 -12.97 -10.89 0.40
C PRO A 188 -12.06 -12.02 0.90
N HIS A 189 -12.60 -13.23 1.09
CA HIS A 189 -11.79 -14.40 1.46
C HIS A 189 -10.77 -14.82 0.38
N LEU A 190 -11.10 -14.63 -0.89
CA LEU A 190 -10.19 -14.94 -1.99
C LEU A 190 -9.03 -13.93 -2.03
N ALA A 191 -9.29 -12.66 -1.68
CA ALA A 191 -8.23 -11.67 -1.53
C ALA A 191 -7.27 -12.04 -0.40
N VAL A 192 -7.79 -12.41 0.78
CA VAL A 192 -6.99 -12.88 1.92
C VAL A 192 -6.13 -14.08 1.53
N GLU A 193 -6.70 -15.09 0.86
CA GLU A 193 -5.96 -16.28 0.39
C GLU A 193 -4.84 -15.88 -0.58
N ARG A 194 -5.15 -15.09 -1.60
CA ARG A 194 -4.18 -14.71 -2.64
C ARG A 194 -3.10 -13.78 -2.15
N ILE A 195 -3.41 -12.87 -1.22
CA ILE A 195 -2.41 -12.02 -0.57
C ILE A 195 -1.44 -12.88 0.24
N ARG A 196 -1.95 -13.81 1.05
CA ARG A 196 -1.10 -14.73 1.84
C ARG A 196 -0.13 -15.50 0.93
N SER A 197 -0.66 -16.21 -0.07
CA SER A 197 0.16 -17.01 -0.99
C SER A 197 1.08 -16.16 -1.87
N GLY A 198 0.60 -14.98 -2.29
CA GLY A 198 1.36 -14.05 -3.12
C GLY A 198 2.56 -13.46 -2.38
N VAL A 199 2.38 -13.06 -1.12
CA VAL A 199 3.48 -12.57 -0.26
C VAL A 199 4.49 -13.68 0.01
N GLU A 200 4.04 -14.89 0.36
CA GLU A 200 4.95 -16.02 0.59
C GLU A 200 5.81 -16.30 -0.64
N THR A 201 5.19 -16.31 -1.83
CA THR A 201 5.88 -16.53 -3.10
C THR A 201 6.87 -15.40 -3.41
N ALA A 202 6.45 -14.15 -3.24
CA ALA A 202 7.27 -12.97 -3.52
C ALA A 202 8.54 -12.93 -2.65
N LEU A 203 8.43 -13.30 -1.37
CA LEU A 203 9.54 -13.30 -0.43
C LEU A 203 10.49 -14.50 -0.59
N LYS A 204 10.01 -15.62 -1.13
CA LYS A 204 10.85 -16.77 -1.51
C LYS A 204 11.57 -16.57 -2.84
N ALA A 205 11.12 -15.62 -3.65
CA ALA A 205 11.78 -15.26 -4.90
C ALA A 205 13.04 -14.40 -4.66
N ASP A 206 13.74 -14.08 -5.73
CA ASP A 206 14.89 -13.18 -5.69
C ASP A 206 14.43 -11.72 -5.51
N VAL A 207 14.40 -11.27 -4.25
CA VAL A 207 13.97 -9.92 -3.87
C VAL A 207 14.84 -8.81 -4.44
N SER A 208 16.07 -9.11 -4.88
CA SER A 208 16.98 -8.11 -5.46
C SER A 208 16.46 -7.54 -6.79
N LYS A 209 15.59 -8.28 -7.49
CA LYS A 209 14.91 -7.84 -8.71
C LYS A 209 13.82 -6.79 -8.47
N CYS A 210 13.49 -6.53 -7.21
CA CYS A 210 12.46 -5.58 -6.79
C CYS A 210 13.04 -4.27 -6.24
N ARG A 211 14.35 -4.02 -6.44
CA ARG A 211 14.98 -2.76 -6.06
C ARG A 211 14.44 -1.61 -6.90
N VAL A 212 14.18 -0.49 -6.24
CA VAL A 212 13.69 0.73 -6.88
C VAL A 212 14.85 1.45 -7.56
N SER A 213 14.69 1.73 -8.86
CA SER A 213 15.69 2.51 -9.59
C SER A 213 15.62 3.98 -9.16
N MET A 214 16.65 4.44 -8.44
CA MET A 214 16.68 5.80 -7.90
C MET A 214 17.15 6.79 -8.97
N PRO A 215 16.38 7.87 -9.25
CA PRO A 215 16.82 8.90 -10.16
C PRO A 215 17.91 9.76 -9.52
N GLU A 216 18.77 10.37 -10.33
CA GLU A 216 19.80 11.31 -9.85
C GLU A 216 19.19 12.56 -9.20
N HIS A 217 18.00 12.97 -9.64
CA HIS A 217 17.28 14.13 -9.12
C HIS A 217 15.76 13.87 -9.11
N PHE A 218 15.07 14.58 -8.22
CA PHE A 218 13.61 14.58 -8.12
C PHE A 218 13.07 15.95 -8.53
N SER A 219 12.23 15.97 -9.58
CA SER A 219 11.39 17.10 -9.94
C SER A 219 9.94 16.77 -9.58
N VAL A 220 9.32 17.63 -8.79
CA VAL A 220 7.95 17.41 -8.27
C VAL A 220 7.04 18.50 -8.82
N GLU A 221 5.94 18.07 -9.46
CA GLU A 221 4.90 18.96 -9.99
C GLU A 221 3.55 18.60 -9.36
N LEU A 222 2.90 19.58 -8.75
CA LEU A 222 1.63 19.41 -8.05
C LEU A 222 0.60 20.35 -8.65
N ARG A 223 -0.62 19.85 -8.90
CA ARG A 223 -1.77 20.70 -9.23
C ARG A 223 -2.88 20.46 -8.22
N TYR A 224 -3.30 21.52 -7.55
CA TYR A 224 -4.42 21.49 -6.61
C TYR A 224 -5.75 21.75 -7.33
N ARG A 225 -6.84 21.21 -6.77
CA ARG A 225 -8.21 21.42 -7.25
C ARG A 225 -8.71 22.84 -7.01
N LYS A 226 -8.26 23.44 -5.91
CA LYS A 226 -8.59 24.80 -5.50
C LYS A 226 -7.30 25.48 -5.04
N HIS A 227 -7.18 26.78 -5.29
CA HIS A 227 -6.21 27.61 -4.60
C HIS A 227 -6.68 27.76 -3.13
N ALA A 228 -5.72 27.74 -2.20
CA ALA A 228 -5.98 27.94 -0.77
C ALA A 228 -6.57 29.33 -0.50
#